data_AF-A0A932BGW7-F1
#
_entry.id   AF-A0A932BGW7-F1
#
_cell.length_a   1.000
_cell.length_b   1.000
_cell.length_c   1.000
_cell.angle_alpha   90.00
_cell.angle_beta   90.00
_cell.angle_gamma   90.00
#
_symmetry.space_group_name_H-M   'P 1'
#
loop_
_entity.id
_entity.type
_entity.pdbx_description
1 polymer ?
#
loop_
_entity_poly.entity_id
_entity_poly.type
_entity_poly.pdbx_seq_one_letter_code
_entity_poly.pdbx_strand_id
1 'polypeptide(L)'
;MTDSWKRLDLGGGGLQQANLRLARALRRRRTAYLLWIAFPVGAHRWYLREPIGAIVYCALALATVAAWQAVLPGLAFALFDLWWIDRRVTRLNKFLRMEAYLRPGAGGPPPGYTRRFGKD
;
A
#
# COMPACT_ATOMS: atom_id res chain seq x y z
N MET A 1 20.75 -16.66 -18.50
CA MET A 1 20.16 -15.37 -18.08
C MET A 1 19.03 -15.05 -19.04
N THR A 2 17.81 -14.91 -18.56
CA THR A 2 16.61 -14.76 -19.41
C THR A 2 16.48 -13.32 -19.91
N ASP A 3 16.23 -13.16 -21.21
CA ASP A 3 16.01 -11.93 -21.99
C ASP A 3 14.75 -11.13 -21.57
N SER A 4 14.43 -11.10 -20.28
CA SER A 4 13.26 -10.41 -19.70
C SER A 4 13.22 -8.91 -20.03
N TRP A 5 14.38 -8.35 -20.29
CA TRP A 5 14.61 -6.96 -20.68
C TRP A 5 14.11 -6.59 -22.06
N LYS A 6 14.11 -7.53 -23.02
CA LYS A 6 13.54 -7.30 -24.35
C LYS A 6 12.01 -7.28 -24.34
N ARG A 7 11.38 -7.75 -23.26
CA ARG A 7 9.92 -7.68 -23.06
C ARG A 7 9.47 -6.42 -22.34
N LEU A 8 10.40 -5.63 -21.81
CA LEU A 8 10.12 -4.27 -21.37
C LEU A 8 10.00 -3.42 -22.64
N ASP A 9 8.76 -3.30 -23.13
CA ASP A 9 8.42 -2.34 -24.16
C ASP A 9 8.63 -0.93 -23.57
N LEU A 10 9.85 -0.42 -23.71
CA LEU A 10 10.23 0.95 -23.34
C LEU A 10 9.77 1.96 -24.40
N GLY A 11 9.11 1.49 -25.48
CA GLY A 11 8.26 2.33 -26.31
C GLY A 11 7.04 2.81 -25.51
N GLY A 12 6.46 3.93 -25.91
CA GLY A 12 5.41 4.62 -25.14
C GLY A 12 4.23 3.75 -24.66
N GLY A 13 4.00 2.58 -25.27
CA GLY A 13 2.96 1.62 -24.87
C GLY A 13 3.22 0.90 -23.52
N GLY A 14 4.43 0.41 -23.26
CA GLY A 14 4.70 -0.34 -22.03
C GLY A 14 4.79 0.53 -20.78
N LEU A 15 5.32 1.75 -20.91
CA LEU A 15 5.33 2.77 -19.84
C LEU A 15 3.92 3.25 -19.49
N GLN A 16 3.06 3.48 -20.49
CA GLN A 16 1.66 3.84 -20.24
C GLN A 16 0.90 2.71 -19.55
N GLN A 17 1.09 1.47 -20.01
CA GLN A 17 0.45 0.31 -19.39
C GLN A 17 0.91 0.09 -17.94
N ALA A 18 2.21 0.27 -17.65
CA ALA A 18 2.74 0.20 -16.29
C ALA A 18 2.13 1.29 -15.38
N ASN A 19 2.03 2.52 -15.88
CA ASN A 19 1.38 3.62 -15.16
C ASN A 19 -0.11 3.37 -14.89
N LEU A 20 -0.85 2.83 -15.87
CA LEU A 20 -2.26 2.46 -15.69
C LEU A 20 -2.43 1.36 -14.63
N ARG A 21 -1.55 0.35 -14.62
CA ARG A 21 -1.56 -0.71 -13.59
C ARG A 21 -1.25 -0.14 -12.21
N LEU A 22 -0.24 0.72 -12.11
CA LEU A 22 0.12 1.39 -10.85
C LEU A 22 -1.03 2.27 -10.34
N ALA A 23 -1.64 3.09 -11.20
CA ALA A 23 -2.75 3.97 -10.84
C ALA A 23 -3.95 3.20 -10.28
N ARG A 24 -4.23 1.99 -10.81
CA ARG A 24 -5.28 1.09 -10.29
C ARG A 24 -4.90 0.44 -8.95
N ALA A 25 -3.61 0.20 -8.71
CA ALA A 25 -3.13 -0.40 -7.47
C ALA A 25 -3.10 0.58 -6.29
N LEU A 26 -2.89 1.88 -6.55
CA LEU A 26 -2.82 2.91 -5.52
C LEU A 26 -4.11 2.96 -4.68
N ARG A 27 -3.93 3.04 -3.35
CA ARG A 27 -5.02 3.17 -2.41
C ARG A 27 -5.45 4.62 -2.27
N ARG A 28 -6.76 4.84 -2.17
CA ARG A 28 -7.36 6.17 -2.03
C ARG A 28 -7.67 6.44 -0.57
N ARG A 29 -7.31 7.64 -0.10
CA ARG A 29 -7.59 8.11 1.28
C ARG A 29 -9.09 8.07 1.58
N ARG A 30 -9.91 8.62 0.68
CA ARG A 30 -11.38 8.61 0.80
C ARG A 30 -11.93 7.21 1.02
N THR A 31 -11.49 6.22 0.23
CA THR A 31 -11.91 4.83 0.38
C THR A 31 -11.48 4.24 1.72
N ALA A 32 -10.26 4.52 2.19
CA ALA A 32 -9.80 4.04 3.49
C ALA A 32 -10.64 4.62 4.65
N TYR A 33 -11.01 5.90 4.60
CA TYR A 33 -11.90 6.52 5.60
C TYR A 33 -13.33 5.99 5.53
N LEU A 34 -13.89 5.78 4.34
CA LEU A 34 -15.22 5.18 4.20
C LEU A 34 -15.26 3.75 4.77
N LEU A 35 -14.23 2.95 4.51
CA LEU A 35 -14.11 1.60 5.06
C LEU A 35 -13.83 1.58 6.57
N TRP A 36 -13.38 2.69 7.15
CA TRP A 36 -13.21 2.79 8.60
C TRP A 36 -14.56 2.86 9.33
N ILE A 37 -15.65 3.27 8.69
CA ILE A 37 -17.00 3.17 9.28
C ILE A 37 -17.32 1.70 9.64
N ALA A 38 -16.82 0.76 8.82
CA ALA A 38 -16.86 -0.67 9.08
C ALA A 38 -15.60 -1.18 9.83
N PHE A 39 -15.05 -0.38 10.76
CA PHE A 39 -13.90 -0.80 11.58
C PHE A 39 -14.13 -2.09 12.38
N PRO A 40 -15.34 -2.46 12.85
CA PRO A 40 -15.52 -3.69 13.64
C PRO A 40 -15.10 -4.96 12.90
N VAL A 41 -15.21 -4.95 11.57
CA VAL A 41 -14.78 -6.08 10.71
C VAL A 41 -13.39 -5.88 10.11
N GLY A 42 -12.66 -4.84 10.52
CA GLY A 42 -11.31 -4.54 10.06
C GLY A 42 -11.22 -4.17 8.56
N ALA A 43 -12.32 -3.75 7.92
CA ALA A 43 -12.39 -3.55 6.46
C ALA A 43 -11.31 -2.59 5.93
N HIS A 44 -11.07 -1.48 6.64
CA HIS A 44 -10.02 -0.52 6.29
C HIS A 44 -8.61 -1.14 6.35
N ARG A 45 -8.35 -2.08 7.27
CA ARG A 45 -7.06 -2.79 7.38
C ARG A 45 -6.87 -3.82 6.28
N TRP A 46 -7.93 -4.56 5.94
CA TRP A 46 -7.91 -5.44 4.76
C TRP A 46 -7.60 -4.69 3.48
N TYR A 47 -8.23 -3.53 3.28
CA TYR A 47 -7.96 -2.66 2.13
C TYR A 47 -6.50 -2.18 2.07
N LEU A 48 -5.93 -1.85 3.24
CA LEU A 48 -4.55 -1.43 3.40
C LEU A 48 -3.53 -2.58 3.47
N ARG A 49 -3.95 -3.84 3.22
CA ARG A 49 -3.10 -5.04 3.24
C ARG A 49 -2.39 -5.25 4.59
N GLU A 50 -3.06 -4.92 5.69
CA GLU A 50 -2.57 -5.14 7.06
C GLU A 50 -3.40 -6.23 7.77
N PRO A 51 -3.14 -7.53 7.51
CA PRO A 51 -3.98 -8.62 8.00
C PRO A 51 -4.01 -8.71 9.52
N ILE A 52 -2.86 -8.50 10.19
CA ILE A 52 -2.76 -8.51 11.65
C ILE A 52 -3.66 -7.42 12.25
N GLY A 53 -3.59 -6.21 11.70
CA GLY A 53 -4.43 -5.10 12.15
C GLY A 53 -5.93 -5.40 11.96
N ALA A 54 -6.29 -6.07 10.87
CA ALA A 54 -7.68 -6.45 10.62
C ALA A 54 -8.19 -7.46 11.65
N ILE A 55 -7.39 -8.47 11.98
CA ILE A 55 -7.71 -9.47 13.00
C ILE A 55 -7.85 -8.83 14.38
N VAL A 56 -6.97 -7.90 14.74
CA VAL A 56 -7.06 -7.14 16.00
C VAL A 56 -8.40 -6.41 16.12
N TYR A 57 -8.86 -5.78 15.04
CA TYR A 57 -10.17 -5.12 15.04
C TYR A 57 -11.34 -6.10 15.19
N CYS A 58 -11.30 -7.25 14.51
CA CYS A 58 -12.30 -8.29 14.69
C CYS A 58 -12.31 -8.81 16.13
N ALA A 59 -11.14 -9.07 16.71
CA ALA A 59 -11.01 -9.52 18.10
C ALA A 59 -11.52 -8.46 19.08
N LEU A 60 -11.22 -7.18 18.84
CA LEU A 60 -11.72 -6.06 19.64
C LEU A 60 -13.24 -5.97 19.55
N ALA A 61 -13.83 -6.10 18.35
CA ALA A 61 -15.27 -6.10 18.17
C ALA A 61 -15.95 -7.28 18.91
N LEU A 62 -15.37 -8.48 18.84
CA LEU A 62 -15.85 -9.63 19.61
C LEU A 62 -15.75 -9.37 21.12
N ALA A 63 -14.65 -8.78 21.58
CA ALA A 63 -14.49 -8.40 22.98
C ALA A 63 -15.54 -7.36 23.41
N THR A 64 -15.90 -6.40 22.58
CA THR A 64 -16.97 -5.43 22.89
C THR A 64 -18.35 -6.07 22.98
N VAL A 65 -18.61 -7.11 22.19
CA VAL A 65 -19.86 -7.87 22.27
C VAL A 65 -19.90 -8.72 23.54
N ALA A 66 -18.77 -9.31 23.94
CA ALA A 66 -18.65 -10.11 25.15
C ALA A 66 -18.62 -9.26 26.45
N ALA A 67 -18.14 -8.02 26.35
CA ALA A 67 -17.88 -7.13 27.48
C ALA A 67 -18.21 -5.68 27.11
N TRP A 68 -19.38 -5.19 27.53
CA TRP A 68 -19.85 -3.84 27.22
C TRP A 68 -18.90 -2.74 27.72
N GLN A 69 -18.15 -2.98 28.81
CA GLN A 69 -17.12 -2.06 29.31
C GLN A 69 -15.99 -1.80 28.29
N ALA A 70 -15.80 -2.68 27.30
CA ALA A 70 -14.80 -2.49 26.25
C ALA A 70 -15.25 -1.52 25.14
N VAL A 71 -16.51 -1.07 25.13
CA VAL A 71 -17.04 -0.18 24.08
C VAL A 71 -16.29 1.16 24.06
N LEU A 72 -16.15 1.81 25.21
CA LEU A 72 -15.44 3.10 25.29
C LEU A 72 -13.96 3.01 24.90
N PRO A 73 -13.14 2.09 25.47
CA PRO A 73 -11.75 1.97 25.04
C PRO A 73 -11.64 1.50 23.58
N GLY A 74 -12.56 0.65 23.11
CA GLY A 74 -12.60 0.22 21.72
C GLY A 74 -12.88 1.37 20.75
N LEU A 75 -13.83 2.25 21.09
CA LEU A 75 -14.13 3.46 20.31
C LEU A 75 -12.97 4.46 20.36
N ALA A 76 -12.37 4.66 21.53
CA ALA A 76 -11.21 5.54 21.68
C ALA A 76 -10.02 5.04 20.83
N PHE A 77 -9.76 3.73 20.82
CA PHE A 77 -8.75 3.12 19.97
C PHE A 77 -9.07 3.31 18.48
N ALA A 78 -10.32 3.09 18.07
CA ALA A 78 -10.75 3.29 16.69
C ALA A 78 -10.57 4.76 16.24
N LEU A 79 -10.91 5.73 17.10
CA LEU A 79 -10.74 7.16 16.81
C LEU A 79 -9.27 7.56 16.73
N PHE A 80 -8.44 7.06 17.66
CA PHE A 80 -6.98 7.25 17.58
C PHE A 80 -6.42 6.71 16.26
N ASP A 81 -7.00 5.63 15.75
CA ASP A 81 -6.57 5.01 14.50
C ASP A 81 -6.77 5.89 13.26
N LEU A 82 -7.78 6.78 13.26
CA LEU A 82 -8.03 7.73 12.16
C LEU A 82 -6.77 8.56 11.86
N TRP A 83 -6.02 8.94 12.88
CA TRP A 83 -4.79 9.71 12.73
C TRP A 83 -3.69 8.95 11.96
N TRP A 84 -3.73 7.62 12.01
CA TRP A 84 -2.73 6.76 11.36
C TRP A 84 -3.11 6.33 9.95
N ILE A 85 -4.39 6.42 9.56
CA ILE A 85 -4.86 5.99 8.23
C ILE A 85 -4.08 6.70 7.12
N ASP A 86 -3.91 8.02 7.23
CA ASP A 86 -3.19 8.80 6.21
C ASP A 86 -1.73 8.34 6.03
N ARG A 87 -1.05 8.10 7.16
CA ARG A 87 0.34 7.60 7.18
C ARG A 87 0.44 6.23 6.53
N ARG A 88 -0.51 5.32 6.79
CA ARG A 88 -0.53 3.97 6.20
C ARG A 88 -0.81 4.00 4.71
N VAL A 89 -1.79 4.79 4.27
CA VAL A 89 -2.06 4.99 2.83
C VAL A 89 -0.82 5.51 2.13
N THR A 90 -0.15 6.50 2.71
CA THR A 90 1.07 7.09 2.15
C THR A 90 2.21 6.06 2.09
N ARG A 91 2.43 5.31 3.16
CA ARG A 91 3.44 4.24 3.23
C ARG A 91 3.19 3.16 2.20
N LEU A 92 1.96 2.65 2.11
CA LEU A 92 1.57 1.61 1.16
C LEU A 92 1.70 2.10 -0.29
N ASN A 93 1.22 3.30 -0.58
CA ASN A 93 1.35 3.88 -1.93
C ASN A 93 2.81 4.14 -2.30
N LYS A 94 3.66 4.53 -1.35
CA LYS A 94 5.11 4.63 -1.56
C LYS A 94 5.69 3.26 -1.89
N PHE A 95 5.33 2.23 -1.13
CA PHE A 95 5.75 0.85 -1.40
C PHE A 95 5.32 0.37 -2.79
N LEU A 96 4.07 0.58 -3.19
CA LEU A 96 3.55 0.19 -4.50
C LEU A 96 4.29 0.89 -5.66
N ARG A 97 4.66 2.16 -5.49
CA ARG A 97 5.49 2.88 -6.48
C ARG A 97 6.88 2.28 -6.56
N MET A 98 7.52 2.01 -5.42
CA MET A 98 8.84 1.37 -5.41
C MET A 98 8.78 -0.01 -6.05
N GLU A 99 7.77 -0.83 -5.75
CA GLU A 99 7.59 -2.15 -6.35
C GLU A 99 7.38 -2.08 -7.87
N ALA A 100 6.67 -1.06 -8.36
CA ALA A 100 6.44 -0.86 -9.80
C ALA A 100 7.72 -0.46 -10.56
N TYR A 101 8.64 0.28 -9.94
CA TYR A 101 9.82 0.84 -10.62
C TYR A 101 11.15 0.17 -10.26
N LEU A 102 11.27 -0.43 -9.07
CA LEU A 102 12.52 -0.98 -8.51
C LEU A 102 12.51 -2.51 -8.40
N ARG A 103 11.54 -3.20 -9.02
CA ARG A 103 11.46 -4.66 -8.98
C ARG A 103 12.76 -5.27 -9.54
N PRO A 104 13.43 -6.24 -8.86
CA PRO A 104 14.61 -6.90 -9.40
C PRO A 104 14.26 -7.58 -10.73
N GLY A 105 14.77 -7.04 -11.84
CA GLY A 105 14.35 -7.38 -13.20
C GLY A 105 13.90 -6.16 -14.02
N ALA A 106 13.66 -5.02 -13.37
CA ALA A 106 13.67 -3.71 -13.98
C ALA A 106 15.09 -3.17 -13.97
N GLY A 107 15.57 -2.77 -15.11
CA GLY A 107 16.40 -1.58 -15.22
C GLY A 107 17.86 -1.57 -14.72
N GLY A 108 18.59 -2.67 -14.53
CA GLY A 108 20.07 -2.58 -14.52
C GLY A 108 20.61 -1.68 -15.67
N PRO A 109 21.50 -0.71 -15.41
CA PRO A 109 21.90 0.27 -16.41
C PRO A 109 22.47 -0.42 -17.66
N PRO A 110 22.20 0.11 -18.88
CA PRO A 110 22.62 -0.52 -20.11
C PRO A 110 24.14 -0.74 -20.15
N PRO A 111 24.64 -1.81 -20.78
CA PRO A 111 26.07 -2.02 -20.97
C PRO A 111 26.69 -0.80 -21.64
N GLY A 112 27.69 -0.19 -21.00
CA GLY A 112 28.31 1.06 -21.48
C GLY A 112 27.75 2.36 -20.90
N TYR A 113 26.83 2.31 -19.92
CA TYR A 113 26.41 3.50 -19.18
C TYR A 113 27.57 4.10 -18.38
N THR A 114 28.28 5.07 -18.95
CA THR A 114 29.21 5.94 -18.25
C THR A 114 28.42 7.07 -17.59
N ARG A 115 28.55 7.21 -16.26
CA ARG A 115 28.01 8.35 -15.53
C ARG A 115 28.56 9.64 -16.17
N ARG A 116 27.68 10.50 -16.68
CA ARG A 116 28.08 11.81 -17.26
C ARG A 116 28.52 12.84 -16.19
N PHE A 117 28.41 12.51 -14.90
CA PHE A 117 28.87 13.35 -13.80
C PHE A 117 29.62 12.50 -12.77
N GLY A 118 30.92 12.80 -12.62
CA GLY A 118 31.82 12.14 -11.68
C GLY A 118 33.29 12.21 -12.07
N LYS A 119 33.81 13.44 -12.26
CA LYS A 119 35.23 13.76 -12.05
C LYS A 119 35.24 15.12 -11.34
N ASP A 120 35.26 15.05 -10.02
CA ASP A 120 36.04 15.97 -9.18
C ASP A 120 36.99 15.07 -8.36
#